data_AF-A0A973IFW2-F1
#
_entry.id   AF-A0A973IFW2-F1
#
_cell.length_a   1.000
_cell.length_b   1.000
_cell.length_c   1.000
_cell.angle_alpha   90.00
_cell.angle_beta   90.00
_cell.angle_gamma   90.00
#
_symmetry.space_group_name_H-M   'P 1'
#
loop_
_entity.id
_entity.type
_entity.pdbx_description
1 polymer ?
#
loop_
_entity_poly.entity_id
_entity_poly.type
_entity_poly.pdbx_seq_one_letter_code
_entity_poly.pdbx_strand_id
1 'polypeptide(L)'
;MPQLCLLGIFAGILTGSVMVAFRLLLEFGALFFIPGDDPEAFETLSPAFRAVLPLIAVALIGLWLWPQPSRALKMGIGHVIERLAYHQGKMPLRNWINQWWVGVISVIGGLSAGREGPAIHLGSAASSWIGSRLRLPHNSLRVLVACGTAAGISASFNTPIAGVIFAMEVVMMEYTIAGFMPVILAATMGALVSWAVYGSEPAFSVPPLQLNSLLDLPWIVLTALVVGVLAGGFVRLAQGHPSIARVPFALRLAIIGLLTGAVAWWYPQVQGIGYDSLERMLNGPMALDVLLVLAVIKLALTGVCMAGGVPVGVIGPMLVSGAAVGAVMGMVGGALLPSVVTTPALYAVLGMAAMMAAALQAPLAALLALLELTRNSAIMLPGMLAVVVAVLTARQLCRCQGFFLSSLNQQGLHPLQQPLMQALSRVAVPAVMERNLVRTPRVIDHDRAKALLDSKPTWLVILQEGKDKPPLAMKAANLARVLHDEAWLAEHERIDLEEVPGQRLDLAPVHLEATLSEAYDTLNESGVDALYVEHTTAPMIRRISGIITREAIENYYRRKR
;
A
#
# COMPACT_ATOMS: atom_id res chain seq x y z
N MET A 1 -18.22 4.75 12.01
CA MET A 1 -17.29 5.90 12.09
C MET A 1 -16.48 5.87 13.39
N PRO A 2 -17.01 6.14 14.62
CA PRO A 2 -16.18 6.22 15.83
C PRO A 2 -15.33 4.98 16.13
N GLN A 3 -15.90 3.78 15.93
CA GLN A 3 -15.18 2.51 16.10
C GLN A 3 -13.94 2.38 15.20
N LEU A 4 -14.00 2.87 13.95
CA LEU A 4 -12.85 2.85 13.05
C LEU A 4 -11.77 3.84 13.50
N CYS A 5 -12.15 4.98 14.06
CA CYS A 5 -11.21 5.94 14.64
C CYS A 5 -10.46 5.34 15.85
N LEU A 6 -11.16 4.63 16.75
CA LEU A 6 -10.53 3.90 17.85
C LEU A 6 -9.59 2.80 17.34
N LEU A 7 -10.02 2.01 16.35
CA LEU A 7 -9.16 1.01 15.72
C LEU A 7 -7.94 1.63 15.01
N GLY A 8 -8.09 2.82 14.42
CA GLY A 8 -7.00 3.60 13.84
C GLY A 8 -5.97 4.03 14.88
N ILE A 9 -6.40 4.45 16.07
CA ILE A 9 -5.50 4.75 17.21
C ILE A 9 -4.67 3.50 17.57
N PHE A 10 -5.31 2.36 17.80
CA PHE A 10 -4.60 1.11 18.14
C PHE A 10 -3.68 0.63 17.01
N ALA A 11 -4.12 0.73 15.75
CA ALA A 11 -3.31 0.41 14.57
C ALA A 11 -2.08 1.31 14.45
N GLY A 12 -2.22 2.60 14.74
CA GLY A 12 -1.13 3.57 14.78
C GLY A 12 -0.13 3.29 15.90
N ILE A 13 -0.60 3.02 17.12
CA ILE A 13 0.28 2.67 18.25
C ILE A 13 1.04 1.37 17.97
N LEU A 14 0.37 0.32 17.49
CA LEU A 14 1.05 -0.94 17.15
C LEU A 14 2.06 -0.74 16.03
N THR A 15 1.69 -0.04 14.96
CA THR A 15 2.59 0.23 13.83
C THR A 15 3.80 1.06 14.27
N GLY A 16 3.59 2.13 15.05
CA GLY A 16 4.68 2.93 15.61
C GLY A 16 5.63 2.09 16.46
N SER A 17 5.09 1.20 17.29
CA SER A 17 5.88 0.29 18.14
C SER A 17 6.70 -0.71 17.31
N VAL A 18 6.10 -1.28 16.26
CA VAL A 18 6.78 -2.14 15.28
C VAL A 18 7.90 -1.38 14.57
N MET A 19 7.69 -0.11 14.22
CA MET A 19 8.72 0.70 13.54
C MET A 19 9.83 1.18 14.46
N VAL A 20 9.55 1.51 15.71
CA VAL A 20 10.55 1.75 16.75
C VAL A 20 11.43 0.50 16.91
N ALA A 21 10.82 -0.68 17.10
CA ALA A 21 11.57 -1.92 17.22
C ALA A 21 12.41 -2.26 15.97
N PHE A 22 11.90 -1.94 14.77
CA PHE A 22 12.64 -2.12 13.51
C PHE A 22 13.86 -1.20 13.42
N ARG A 23 13.70 0.09 13.79
CA ARG A 23 14.80 1.08 13.80
C ARG A 23 15.86 0.75 14.85
N LEU A 24 15.46 0.46 16.09
CA LEU A 24 16.37 0.02 17.15
C LEU A 24 17.17 -1.23 16.74
N LEU A 25 16.59 -2.13 15.95
CA LEU A 25 17.31 -3.30 15.41
C LEU A 25 18.31 -2.93 14.29
N LEU A 26 18.02 -1.90 13.48
CA LEU A 26 19.00 -1.36 12.53
C LEU A 26 20.18 -0.70 13.26
N GLU A 27 19.88 0.15 14.24
CA GLU A 27 20.87 0.83 15.09
C GLU A 27 21.76 -0.17 15.84
N PHE A 28 21.15 -1.10 16.58
CA PHE A 28 21.86 -2.17 17.29
C PHE A 28 22.68 -3.06 16.35
N GLY A 29 22.19 -3.32 15.14
CA GLY A 29 22.92 -4.06 14.12
C GLY A 29 24.14 -3.33 13.58
N ALA A 30 24.05 -2.01 13.39
CA ALA A 30 25.16 -1.17 12.92
C ALA A 30 26.28 -1.04 13.97
N LEU A 31 25.93 -0.91 15.25
CA LEU A 31 26.88 -0.78 16.38
C LEU A 31 27.91 -1.92 16.50
N PHE A 32 27.66 -3.09 15.89
CA PHE A 32 28.62 -4.19 15.88
C PHE A 32 29.86 -3.92 15.03
N PHE A 33 29.80 -2.99 14.07
CA PHE A 33 30.89 -2.78 13.11
C PHE A 33 31.10 -1.33 12.66
N ILE A 34 30.08 -0.46 12.70
CA ILE A 34 30.23 0.98 12.46
C ILE A 34 30.67 1.66 13.78
N PRO A 35 31.85 2.30 13.84
CA PRO A 35 32.29 3.03 15.02
C PRO A 35 31.54 4.37 15.16
N GLY A 36 31.03 4.65 16.37
CA GLY A 36 30.31 5.88 16.70
C GLY A 36 28.81 5.68 16.84
N ASP A 37 28.07 6.77 17.02
CA ASP A 37 26.63 6.76 17.30
C ASP A 37 25.75 6.88 16.03
N ASP A 38 26.34 7.03 14.84
CA ASP A 38 25.63 7.14 13.56
C ASP A 38 25.56 5.78 12.83
N PRO A 39 24.37 5.15 12.71
CA PRO A 39 24.21 3.85 12.08
C PRO A 39 24.30 3.88 10.54
N GLU A 40 24.40 5.05 9.91
CA GLU A 40 24.59 5.20 8.46
C GLU A 40 26.04 5.59 8.07
N ALA A 41 26.95 5.76 9.03
CA ALA A 41 28.33 6.21 8.80
C ALA A 41 29.26 5.13 8.18
N PHE A 42 28.86 4.52 7.06
CA PHE A 42 29.66 3.54 6.32
C PHE A 42 31.04 4.08 5.90
N GLU A 43 31.22 5.40 5.80
CA GLU A 43 32.49 6.05 5.46
C GLU A 43 33.56 5.99 6.56
N THR A 44 33.25 5.42 7.72
CA THR A 44 34.22 5.11 8.79
C THR A 44 34.92 3.76 8.60
N LEU A 45 34.29 2.82 7.89
CA LEU A 45 34.75 1.43 7.74
C LEU A 45 35.98 1.31 6.83
N SER A 46 36.69 0.18 6.79
CA SER A 46 37.74 -0.01 5.77
C SER A 46 37.15 -0.31 4.38
N PRO A 47 37.77 0.13 3.26
CA PRO A 47 37.23 -0.12 1.91
C PRO A 47 36.94 -1.59 1.61
N ALA A 48 37.79 -2.50 2.08
CA ALA A 48 37.59 -3.94 1.95
C ALA A 48 36.36 -4.43 2.71
N PHE A 49 36.14 -3.95 3.94
CA PHE A 49 34.97 -4.33 4.72
C PHE A 49 33.67 -3.77 4.11
N ARG A 50 33.68 -2.51 3.64
CA ARG A 50 32.57 -1.89 2.90
C ARG A 50 32.17 -2.68 1.65
N ALA A 51 33.15 -3.14 0.88
CA ALA A 51 32.90 -3.89 -0.35
C ALA A 51 32.38 -5.31 -0.10
N VAL A 52 32.77 -5.95 1.02
CA VAL A 52 32.31 -7.28 1.41
C VAL A 52 30.92 -7.27 2.04
N LEU A 53 30.52 -6.19 2.72
CA LEU A 53 29.26 -6.12 3.46
C LEU A 53 28.00 -6.37 2.56
N PRO A 54 27.86 -5.78 1.35
CA PRO A 54 26.78 -6.11 0.41
C PRO A 54 26.76 -7.57 -0.03
N LEU A 55 27.92 -8.23 -0.15
CA LEU A 55 28.02 -9.64 -0.52
C LEU A 55 27.49 -10.55 0.59
N ILE A 56 27.81 -10.23 1.85
CA ILE A 56 27.24 -10.91 3.02
C ILE A 56 25.72 -10.70 3.06
N ALA A 57 25.26 -9.46 2.83
CA ALA A 57 23.84 -9.12 2.84
C ALA A 57 23.02 -9.96 1.85
N VAL A 58 23.44 -10.01 0.58
CA VAL A 58 22.73 -10.78 -0.46
C VAL A 58 22.82 -12.29 -0.23
N ALA A 59 23.92 -12.79 0.35
CA ALA A 59 24.04 -14.20 0.74
C ALA A 59 23.05 -14.57 1.85
N LEU A 60 22.95 -13.75 2.90
CA LEU A 60 22.00 -13.94 4.01
C LEU A 60 20.54 -13.84 3.53
N ILE A 61 20.22 -12.86 2.68
CA ILE A 61 18.89 -12.72 2.04
C ILE A 61 18.58 -13.96 1.18
N GLY A 62 19.55 -14.44 0.41
CA GLY A 62 19.42 -15.65 -0.41
C GLY A 62 19.12 -16.88 0.42
N LEU A 63 19.88 -17.12 1.50
CA LEU A 63 19.69 -18.23 2.42
C LEU A 63 18.33 -18.15 3.15
N TRP A 64 17.92 -16.95 3.59
CA TRP A 64 16.63 -16.75 4.26
C TRP A 64 15.42 -17.00 3.34
N LEU A 65 15.53 -16.60 2.07
CA LEU A 65 14.45 -16.73 1.09
C LEU A 65 14.44 -18.07 0.35
N TRP A 66 15.55 -18.83 0.33
CA TRP A 66 15.65 -20.15 -0.30
C TRP A 66 14.54 -21.15 0.08
N PRO A 67 14.18 -21.34 1.38
CA PRO A 67 13.10 -22.25 1.76
C PRO A 67 11.69 -21.67 1.59
N GLN A 68 11.54 -20.42 1.15
CA GLN A 68 10.24 -19.74 1.13
C GLN A 68 9.46 -20.03 -0.16
N PRO A 69 8.16 -20.35 -0.08
CA PRO A 69 7.34 -20.54 -1.27
C PRO A 69 7.17 -19.22 -2.03
N SER A 70 7.03 -19.26 -3.35
CA SER A 70 7.01 -18.06 -4.22
C SER A 70 5.99 -16.99 -3.80
N ARG A 71 4.86 -17.39 -3.20
CA ARG A 71 3.84 -16.46 -2.64
C ARG A 71 4.35 -15.63 -1.45
N ALA A 72 5.27 -16.18 -0.66
CA ALA A 72 5.89 -15.53 0.50
C ALA A 72 7.08 -14.62 0.12
N LEU A 73 7.54 -14.64 -1.14
CA LEU A 73 8.57 -13.75 -1.66
C LEU A 73 8.03 -12.36 -2.05
N LYS A 74 6.71 -12.20 -2.19
CA LYS A 74 6.09 -10.90 -2.51
C LYS A 74 6.15 -9.97 -1.30
N MET A 75 6.76 -8.80 -1.48
CA MET A 75 7.11 -7.86 -0.41
C MET A 75 7.02 -6.39 -0.92
N GLY A 76 7.22 -5.43 -0.02
CA GLY A 76 7.14 -4.00 -0.29
C GLY A 76 5.75 -3.46 -0.59
N ILE A 77 5.71 -2.18 -0.96
CA ILE A 77 4.48 -1.40 -1.21
C ILE A 77 3.65 -1.99 -2.36
N GLY A 78 4.32 -2.51 -3.41
CA GLY A 78 3.63 -3.19 -4.52
C GLY A 78 2.81 -4.40 -4.05
N HIS A 79 3.30 -5.16 -3.06
CA HIS A 79 2.53 -6.25 -2.45
C HIS A 79 1.36 -5.73 -1.60
N VAL A 80 1.53 -4.62 -0.87
CA VAL A 80 0.41 -3.99 -0.14
C VAL A 80 -0.72 -3.58 -1.10
N ILE A 81 -0.39 -2.95 -2.23
CA ILE A 81 -1.36 -2.55 -3.26
C ILE A 81 -2.03 -3.78 -3.90
N GLU A 82 -1.27 -4.83 -4.23
CA GLU A 82 -1.81 -6.12 -4.70
C GLU A 82 -2.82 -6.71 -3.69
N ARG A 83 -2.46 -6.77 -2.41
CA ARG A 83 -3.31 -7.34 -1.36
C ARG A 83 -4.54 -6.47 -1.10
N LEU A 84 -4.46 -5.14 -1.22
CA LEU A 84 -5.62 -4.25 -1.18
C LEU A 84 -6.56 -4.47 -2.37
N ALA A 85 -6.02 -4.52 -3.59
CA ALA A 85 -6.80 -4.65 -4.82
C ALA A 85 -7.51 -6.00 -4.94
N TYR A 86 -6.79 -7.11 -4.69
CA TYR A 86 -7.26 -8.47 -5.00
C TYR A 86 -7.55 -9.35 -3.78
N HIS A 87 -7.21 -8.89 -2.56
CA HIS A 87 -7.30 -9.72 -1.36
C HIS A 87 -7.78 -8.95 -0.11
N GLN A 88 -8.53 -7.86 -0.32
CA GLN A 88 -9.19 -7.04 0.71
C GLN A 88 -8.28 -6.53 1.83
N GLY A 89 -6.98 -6.38 1.56
CA GLY A 89 -5.98 -5.95 2.54
C GLY A 89 -5.57 -7.02 3.56
N LYS A 90 -5.95 -8.31 3.39
CA LYS A 90 -5.46 -9.39 4.26
C LYS A 90 -3.96 -9.62 4.04
N MET A 91 -3.09 -9.34 5.00
CA MET A 91 -1.64 -9.51 4.87
C MET A 91 -1.17 -10.85 5.46
N PRO A 92 -0.46 -11.73 4.72
CA PRO A 92 0.00 -13.00 5.26
C PRO A 92 1.20 -12.86 6.20
N LEU A 93 1.19 -13.59 7.32
CA LEU A 93 2.25 -13.54 8.34
C LEU A 93 3.65 -13.89 7.80
N ARG A 94 3.76 -14.80 6.81
CA ARG A 94 5.05 -15.15 6.20
C ARG A 94 5.67 -13.97 5.45
N ASN A 95 4.87 -13.23 4.68
CA ASN A 95 5.31 -12.03 3.96
C ASN A 95 5.72 -10.92 4.94
N TRP A 96 5.01 -10.81 6.07
CA TRP A 96 5.35 -9.86 7.15
C TRP A 96 6.72 -10.17 7.79
N ILE A 97 6.97 -11.43 8.17
CA ILE A 97 8.26 -11.86 8.75
C ILE A 97 9.40 -11.77 7.72
N ASN A 98 9.16 -12.15 6.46
CA ASN A 98 10.16 -12.02 5.41
C ASN A 98 10.54 -10.55 5.16
N GLN A 99 9.56 -9.63 5.16
CA GLN A 99 9.82 -8.21 5.00
C GLN A 99 10.69 -7.64 6.12
N TRP A 100 10.48 -8.10 7.35
CA TRP A 100 11.27 -7.69 8.51
C TRP A 100 12.74 -8.02 8.28
N TRP A 101 13.07 -9.30 8.10
CA TRP A 101 14.45 -9.74 7.96
C TRP A 101 15.13 -9.24 6.69
N VAL A 102 14.44 -9.24 5.55
CA VAL A 102 15.03 -8.71 4.30
C VAL A 102 15.26 -7.19 4.41
N GLY A 103 14.37 -6.44 5.07
CA GLY A 103 14.58 -5.01 5.33
C GLY A 103 15.78 -4.75 6.22
N VAL A 104 15.87 -5.45 7.35
CA VAL A 104 16.99 -5.38 8.31
C VAL A 104 18.33 -5.71 7.64
N ILE A 105 18.42 -6.86 6.97
CA ILE A 105 19.66 -7.34 6.34
C ILE A 105 20.07 -6.44 5.16
N SER A 106 19.13 -5.89 4.39
CA SER A 106 19.46 -5.01 3.26
C SER A 106 20.09 -3.70 3.71
N VAL A 107 19.51 -3.05 4.74
CA VAL A 107 19.98 -1.74 5.22
C VAL A 107 21.28 -1.87 5.99
N ILE A 108 21.35 -2.74 7.00
CA ILE A 108 22.58 -3.00 7.77
C ILE A 108 23.70 -3.49 6.84
N GLY A 109 23.35 -4.35 5.88
CA GLY A 109 24.26 -4.92 4.91
C GLY A 109 24.82 -3.94 3.86
N GLY A 110 24.47 -2.65 3.93
CA GLY A 110 24.99 -1.63 3.03
C GLY A 110 24.52 -1.76 1.58
N LEU A 111 23.38 -2.44 1.32
CA LEU A 111 22.69 -2.31 0.02
C LEU A 111 22.11 -0.90 -0.11
N SER A 112 21.97 -0.42 -1.35
CA SER A 112 21.28 0.84 -1.63
C SER A 112 19.78 0.64 -1.43
N ALA A 113 19.32 0.84 -0.19
CA ALA A 113 18.02 0.42 0.30
C ALA A 113 17.50 1.36 1.39
N GLY A 114 16.24 1.79 1.24
CA GLY A 114 15.50 2.54 2.25
C GLY A 114 14.71 1.66 3.22
N ARG A 115 14.38 2.20 4.41
CA ARG A 115 13.55 1.51 5.44
C ARG A 115 12.05 1.72 5.23
N GLU A 116 11.65 2.65 4.39
CA GLU A 116 10.27 3.14 4.24
C GLU A 116 9.36 2.13 3.53
N GLY A 117 9.89 1.46 2.51
CA GLY A 117 9.20 0.37 1.81
C GLY A 117 8.87 -0.79 2.74
N PRO A 118 9.85 -1.30 3.52
CA PRO A 118 9.59 -2.16 4.67
C PRO A 118 8.55 -1.57 5.62
N ALA A 119 8.70 -0.32 6.08
CA ALA A 119 7.81 0.29 7.06
C ALA A 119 6.33 0.28 6.67
N ILE A 120 6.03 0.64 5.42
CA ILE A 120 4.66 0.60 4.88
C ILE A 120 4.10 -0.82 4.89
N HIS A 121 4.89 -1.82 4.50
CA HIS A 121 4.46 -3.21 4.51
C HIS A 121 4.31 -3.76 5.94
N LEU A 122 5.27 -3.51 6.83
CA LEU A 122 5.23 -3.91 8.24
C LEU A 122 4.00 -3.31 8.97
N GLY A 123 3.76 -2.01 8.79
CA GLY A 123 2.59 -1.32 9.38
C GLY A 123 1.26 -1.78 8.81
N SER A 124 1.20 -1.96 7.49
CA SER A 124 0.04 -2.57 6.80
C SER A 124 -0.26 -3.96 7.33
N ALA A 125 0.76 -4.79 7.54
CA ALA A 125 0.61 -6.15 8.05
C ALA A 125 0.19 -6.17 9.53
N ALA A 126 0.79 -5.32 10.38
CA ALA A 126 0.40 -5.17 11.78
C ALA A 126 -1.08 -4.77 11.93
N SER A 127 -1.52 -3.78 11.14
CA SER A 127 -2.90 -3.27 11.18
C SER A 127 -3.90 -4.26 10.57
N SER A 128 -3.52 -4.95 9.48
CA SER A 128 -4.28 -6.04 8.90
C SER A 128 -4.43 -7.24 9.84
N TRP A 129 -3.40 -7.54 10.62
CA TRP A 129 -3.43 -8.61 11.62
C TRP A 129 -4.43 -8.32 12.74
N ILE A 130 -4.47 -7.08 13.28
CA ILE A 130 -5.51 -6.65 14.22
C ILE A 130 -6.90 -6.86 13.61
N GLY A 131 -7.15 -6.30 12.42
CA GLY A 131 -8.48 -6.35 11.79
C GLY A 131 -8.94 -7.77 11.46
N SER A 132 -8.01 -8.63 11.04
CA SER A 132 -8.28 -10.04 10.79
C SER A 132 -8.55 -10.81 12.10
N ARG A 133 -7.83 -10.51 13.18
CA ARG A 133 -8.02 -11.17 14.49
C ARG A 133 -9.35 -10.81 15.14
N LEU A 134 -9.83 -9.59 14.89
CA LEU A 134 -11.13 -9.05 15.30
C LEU A 134 -12.29 -9.42 14.35
N ARG A 135 -12.03 -10.16 13.26
CA ARG A 135 -13.04 -10.56 12.25
C ARG A 135 -13.83 -9.37 11.69
N LEU A 136 -13.12 -8.29 11.39
CA LEU A 136 -13.75 -7.09 10.85
C LEU A 136 -14.18 -7.29 9.38
N PRO A 137 -15.29 -6.65 8.95
CA PRO A 137 -15.67 -6.62 7.55
C PRO A 137 -14.54 -6.13 6.64
N HIS A 138 -14.44 -6.71 5.45
CA HIS A 138 -13.35 -6.51 4.52
C HIS A 138 -13.14 -5.04 4.11
N ASN A 139 -14.23 -4.25 3.99
CA ASN A 139 -14.12 -2.81 3.74
C ASN A 139 -13.43 -2.04 4.89
N SER A 140 -13.58 -2.51 6.14
CA SER A 140 -12.92 -1.95 7.33
C SER A 140 -11.46 -2.39 7.41
N LEU A 141 -11.15 -3.61 6.96
CA LEU A 141 -9.78 -4.12 6.88
C LEU A 141 -8.93 -3.32 5.88
N ARG A 142 -9.50 -2.94 4.73
CA ARG A 142 -8.85 -2.03 3.75
C ARG A 142 -8.47 -0.70 4.40
N VAL A 143 -9.37 -0.10 5.20
CA VAL A 143 -9.08 1.15 5.94
C VAL A 143 -7.98 0.94 6.98
N LEU A 144 -7.92 -0.21 7.65
CA LEU A 144 -6.83 -0.50 8.59
C LEU A 144 -5.47 -0.67 7.91
N VAL A 145 -5.41 -1.24 6.71
CA VAL A 145 -4.16 -1.27 5.92
C VAL A 145 -3.69 0.15 5.57
N ALA A 146 -4.61 1.06 5.21
CA ALA A 146 -4.28 2.47 5.02
C ALA A 146 -3.79 3.14 6.32
N CYS A 147 -4.40 2.83 7.46
CA CYS A 147 -3.96 3.30 8.78
C CYS A 147 -2.52 2.84 9.08
N GLY A 148 -2.21 1.56 8.83
CA GLY A 148 -0.87 0.99 8.99
C GLY A 148 0.16 1.58 8.01
N THR A 149 -0.24 1.86 6.77
CA THR A 149 0.60 2.55 5.79
C THR A 149 0.98 3.94 6.28
N ALA A 150 0.00 4.75 6.66
CA ALA A 150 0.22 6.13 7.10
C ALA A 150 1.02 6.20 8.41
N ALA A 151 0.69 5.34 9.38
CA ALA A 151 1.45 5.20 10.62
C ALA A 151 2.89 4.75 10.39
N GLY A 152 3.13 3.83 9.44
CA GLY A 152 4.47 3.34 9.11
C GLY A 152 5.36 4.43 8.50
N ILE A 153 4.81 5.25 7.59
CA ILE A 153 5.52 6.41 7.01
C ILE A 153 5.77 7.46 8.08
N SER A 154 4.74 7.83 8.82
CA SER A 154 4.79 8.83 9.88
C SER A 154 5.86 8.48 10.94
N ALA A 155 5.87 7.23 11.42
CA ALA A 155 6.88 6.73 12.33
C ALA A 155 8.28 6.60 11.69
N SER A 156 8.39 6.52 10.36
CA SER A 156 9.68 6.37 9.66
C SER A 156 10.35 7.68 9.26
N PHE A 157 9.58 8.78 9.18
CA PHE A 157 10.04 10.09 8.70
C PHE A 157 9.75 11.27 9.64
N ASN A 158 8.91 11.09 10.66
CA ASN A 158 8.28 12.19 11.38
C ASN A 158 7.41 13.08 10.46
N THR A 159 6.62 12.44 9.59
CA THR A 159 5.77 13.13 8.59
C THR A 159 4.33 12.59 8.59
N PRO A 160 3.51 12.97 9.60
CA PRO A 160 2.15 12.46 9.73
C PRO A 160 1.24 12.86 8.57
N ILE A 161 1.28 14.11 8.09
CA ILE A 161 0.38 14.57 7.03
C ILE A 161 0.82 13.98 5.67
N ALA A 162 2.13 13.93 5.39
CA ALA A 162 2.66 13.27 4.21
C ALA A 162 2.33 11.76 4.21
N GLY A 163 2.39 11.10 5.37
CA GLY A 163 2.00 9.70 5.54
C GLY A 163 0.52 9.44 5.22
N VAL A 164 -0.38 10.33 5.66
CA VAL A 164 -1.82 10.25 5.31
C VAL A 164 -2.02 10.40 3.81
N ILE A 165 -1.43 11.42 3.18
CA ILE A 165 -1.60 11.66 1.75
C ILE A 165 -0.96 10.55 0.92
N PHE A 166 0.22 10.05 1.27
CA PHE A 166 0.84 8.90 0.61
C PHE A 166 -0.04 7.66 0.69
N ALA A 167 -0.64 7.36 1.85
CA ALA A 167 -1.55 6.22 2.00
C ALA A 167 -2.76 6.34 1.07
N MET A 168 -3.30 7.54 0.86
CA MET A 168 -4.44 7.78 -0.03
C MET A 168 -4.06 7.83 -1.52
N GLU A 169 -2.97 8.51 -1.87
CA GLU A 169 -2.53 8.77 -3.25
C GLU A 169 -1.81 7.55 -3.87
N VAL A 170 -0.92 6.90 -3.13
CA VAL A 170 -0.05 5.80 -3.63
C VAL A 170 -0.62 4.42 -3.35
N VAL A 171 -1.19 4.20 -2.15
CA VAL A 171 -1.52 2.85 -1.69
C VAL A 171 -2.99 2.48 -1.87
N MET A 172 -3.90 3.35 -1.45
CA MET A 172 -5.34 3.18 -1.65
C MET A 172 -5.79 3.60 -3.05
N MET A 173 -5.17 4.65 -3.61
CA MET A 173 -5.57 5.30 -4.87
C MET A 173 -7.04 5.76 -4.88
N GLU A 174 -7.64 5.96 -3.69
CA GLU A 174 -9.03 6.36 -3.52
C GLU A 174 -9.20 7.31 -2.33
N TYR A 175 -9.85 8.45 -2.56
CA TYR A 175 -10.17 9.43 -1.52
C TYR A 175 -11.59 9.20 -1.00
N THR A 176 -11.73 8.86 0.30
CA THR A 176 -13.03 8.84 0.98
C THR A 176 -12.92 9.52 2.34
N ILE A 177 -13.84 10.45 2.63
CA ILE A 177 -13.89 11.19 3.91
C ILE A 177 -14.00 10.20 5.09
N ALA A 178 -14.75 9.11 4.90
CA ALA A 178 -14.94 8.06 5.91
C ALA A 178 -13.65 7.29 6.26
N GLY A 179 -12.75 7.09 5.29
CA GLY A 179 -11.43 6.51 5.53
C GLY A 179 -10.38 7.50 6.05
N PHE A 180 -10.58 8.81 5.82
CA PHE A 180 -9.58 9.83 6.11
C PHE A 180 -9.34 10.04 7.63
N MET A 181 -10.41 10.14 8.42
CA MET A 181 -10.32 10.34 9.88
C MET A 181 -9.51 9.26 10.63
N PRO A 182 -9.77 7.94 10.49
CA PRO A 182 -8.99 6.92 11.19
C PRO A 182 -7.53 6.87 10.72
N VAL A 183 -7.26 7.20 9.45
CA VAL A 183 -5.89 7.22 8.90
C VAL A 183 -5.08 8.40 9.45
N ILE A 184 -5.68 9.59 9.63
CA ILE A 184 -5.04 10.72 10.34
C ILE A 184 -4.69 10.33 11.77
N LEU A 185 -5.63 9.73 12.51
CA LEU A 185 -5.38 9.31 13.90
C LEU A 185 -4.27 8.26 13.97
N ALA A 186 -4.26 7.28 13.07
CA ALA A 186 -3.20 6.28 13.00
C ALA A 186 -1.82 6.90 12.69
N ALA A 187 -1.74 7.80 11.72
CA ALA A 187 -0.52 8.53 11.39
C ALA A 187 0.00 9.35 12.58
N THR A 188 -0.89 10.05 13.28
CA THR A 188 -0.57 10.85 14.47
C THR A 188 -0.05 9.97 15.60
N MET A 189 -0.71 8.84 15.90
CA MET A 189 -0.23 7.90 16.92
C MET A 189 1.11 7.25 16.54
N GLY A 190 1.33 6.95 15.25
CA GLY A 190 2.62 6.47 14.75
C GLY A 190 3.75 7.48 14.98
N ALA A 191 3.48 8.77 14.73
CA ALA A 191 4.43 9.86 15.03
C ALA A 191 4.73 9.92 16.53
N LEU A 192 3.69 9.97 17.38
CA LEU A 192 3.83 10.10 18.83
C LEU A 192 4.62 8.94 19.47
N VAL A 193 4.43 7.70 18.99
CA VAL A 193 5.25 6.56 19.45
C VAL A 193 6.71 6.69 19.00
N SER A 194 6.97 7.21 17.79
CA SER A 194 8.34 7.54 17.39
C SER A 194 8.93 8.68 18.23
N TRP A 195 8.13 9.70 18.60
CA TRP A 195 8.60 10.85 19.40
C TRP A 195 8.98 10.46 20.82
N ALA A 196 8.28 9.49 21.41
CA ALA A 196 8.60 8.97 22.74
C ALA A 196 9.98 8.31 22.83
N VAL A 197 10.62 7.98 21.69
CA VAL A 197 11.95 7.35 21.63
C VAL A 197 12.99 8.24 20.94
N TYR A 198 12.63 8.87 19.82
CA TYR A 198 13.55 9.64 18.96
C TYR A 198 13.39 11.17 19.06
N GLY A 199 12.44 11.65 19.88
CA GLY A 199 12.10 13.08 19.95
C GLY A 199 11.28 13.58 18.76
N SER A 200 10.94 14.86 18.79
CA SER A 200 10.02 15.50 17.85
C SER A 200 10.69 16.25 16.70
N GLU A 201 12.02 16.24 16.57
CA GLU A 201 12.73 17.01 15.54
C GLU A 201 12.53 16.47 14.11
N PRO A 202 12.68 17.29 13.05
CA PRO A 202 12.58 16.84 11.68
C PRO A 202 13.67 15.79 11.37
N ALA A 203 13.45 15.01 10.32
CA ALA A 203 14.48 14.08 9.85
C ALA A 203 15.72 14.78 9.27
N PHE A 204 15.63 16.06 8.88
CA PHE A 204 16.71 16.85 8.29
C PHE A 204 16.75 18.26 8.87
N SER A 205 17.93 18.75 9.23
CA SER A 205 18.14 20.12 9.69
C SER A 205 18.35 21.00 8.46
N VAL A 206 17.29 21.66 8.01
CA VAL A 206 17.34 22.48 6.78
C VAL A 206 17.52 23.95 7.16
N PRO A 207 18.50 24.68 6.59
CA PRO A 207 18.61 26.13 6.80
C PRO A 207 17.37 26.87 6.27
N PRO A 208 17.13 28.13 6.67
CA PRO A 208 16.01 28.93 6.17
C PRO A 208 16.18 29.28 4.68
N LEU A 209 15.75 28.36 3.82
CA LEU A 209 15.76 28.50 2.36
C LEU A 209 14.63 29.42 1.87
N GLN A 210 14.95 30.32 0.94
CA GLN A 210 13.97 31.19 0.24
C GLN A 210 14.38 31.33 -1.23
N LEU A 211 13.44 31.73 -2.09
CA LEU A 211 13.75 32.19 -3.45
C LEU A 211 14.33 33.61 -3.37
N ASN A 212 15.50 33.86 -3.98
CA ASN A 212 16.03 35.22 -4.06
C ASN A 212 15.45 35.95 -5.29
N SER A 213 15.14 35.23 -6.38
CA SER A 213 14.66 35.83 -7.61
C SER A 213 13.61 34.99 -8.32
N LEU A 214 12.66 35.63 -9.01
CA LEU A 214 11.78 34.92 -9.94
C LEU A 214 12.55 34.33 -11.14
N LEU A 215 13.79 34.77 -11.38
CA LEU A 215 14.70 34.19 -12.36
C LEU A 215 15.26 32.82 -11.92
N ASP A 216 15.10 32.40 -10.65
CA ASP A 216 15.35 31.02 -10.23
C ASP A 216 14.39 30.04 -10.93
N LEU A 217 13.16 30.47 -11.28
CA LEU A 217 12.09 29.59 -11.75
C LEU A 217 12.42 28.86 -13.07
N PRO A 218 12.95 29.49 -14.14
CA PRO A 218 13.44 28.77 -15.32
C PRO A 218 14.50 27.71 -15.02
N TRP A 219 15.41 27.97 -14.07
CA TRP A 219 16.45 27.01 -13.68
C TRP A 219 15.88 25.86 -12.84
N ILE A 220 14.85 26.13 -12.03
CA ILE A 220 14.06 25.10 -11.33
C ILE A 220 13.31 24.21 -12.32
N VAL A 221 12.73 24.77 -13.39
CA VAL A 221 12.10 23.99 -14.47
C VAL A 221 13.13 23.08 -15.14
N LEU A 222 14.32 23.59 -15.49
CA LEU A 222 15.38 22.77 -16.09
C LEU A 222 15.84 21.64 -15.15
N THR A 223 16.02 21.95 -13.86
CA THR A 223 16.36 20.95 -12.83
C THR A 223 15.30 19.86 -12.75
N ALA A 224 14.02 20.24 -12.74
CA ALA A 224 12.89 19.31 -12.70
C ALA A 224 12.77 18.45 -13.98
N LEU A 225 13.10 18.99 -15.15
CA LEU A 225 13.19 18.20 -16.39
C LEU A 225 14.25 17.09 -16.26
N VAL A 226 15.45 17.41 -15.78
CA VAL A 226 16.53 16.43 -15.57
C VAL A 226 16.11 15.37 -14.55
N VAL A 227 15.56 15.78 -13.41
CA VAL A 227 15.02 14.87 -12.38
C VAL A 227 13.92 13.96 -12.94
N GLY A 228 12.99 14.49 -13.72
CA GLY A 228 11.90 13.72 -14.33
C GLY A 228 12.38 12.68 -15.36
N VAL A 229 13.43 12.99 -16.13
CA VAL A 229 14.08 12.02 -17.03
C VAL A 229 14.76 10.91 -16.24
N LEU A 230 15.53 11.26 -15.20
CA LEU A 230 16.20 10.28 -14.33
C LEU A 230 15.21 9.38 -13.58
N ALA A 231 14.10 9.93 -13.08
CA ALA A 231 13.00 9.17 -12.49
C ALA A 231 12.39 8.17 -13.48
N GLY A 232 12.15 8.58 -14.73
CA GLY A 232 11.68 7.70 -15.80
C GLY A 232 12.70 6.63 -16.21
N GLY A 233 13.99 6.94 -16.15
CA GLY A 233 15.08 5.97 -16.32
C GLY A 233 15.11 4.93 -15.20
N PHE A 234 15.05 5.37 -13.94
CA PHE A 234 14.99 4.51 -12.76
C PHE A 234 13.80 3.56 -12.78
N VAL A 235 12.59 4.06 -13.07
CA VAL A 235 11.37 3.24 -13.13
C VAL A 235 11.49 2.13 -14.18
N ARG A 236 12.14 2.38 -15.32
CA ARG A 236 12.42 1.35 -16.34
C ARG A 236 13.53 0.38 -15.92
N LEU A 237 14.61 0.88 -15.31
CA LEU A 237 15.70 0.04 -14.83
C LEU A 237 15.24 -0.94 -13.75
N ALA A 238 14.46 -0.45 -12.77
CA ALA A 238 13.96 -1.23 -11.66
C ALA A 238 12.91 -2.29 -12.05
N GLN A 239 12.18 -2.05 -13.15
CA GLN A 239 11.34 -3.05 -13.80
C GLN A 239 12.17 -4.21 -14.39
N GLY A 240 13.39 -3.93 -14.84
CA GLY A 240 14.26 -4.90 -15.49
C GLY A 240 13.78 -5.33 -16.87
N HIS A 241 14.62 -6.10 -17.56
CA HIS A 241 14.25 -6.76 -18.82
C HIS A 241 13.76 -8.19 -18.51
N PRO A 242 12.75 -8.75 -19.22
CA PRO A 242 12.24 -10.10 -18.96
C PRO A 242 13.28 -11.23 -19.03
N SER A 243 14.44 -11.01 -19.67
CA SER A 243 15.56 -11.96 -19.63
C SER A 243 16.20 -12.09 -18.24
N ILE A 244 16.15 -11.07 -17.38
CA ILE A 244 16.70 -11.10 -16.02
C ILE A 244 15.98 -12.18 -15.19
N ALA A 245 14.68 -12.36 -15.37
CA ALA A 245 13.92 -13.41 -14.70
C ALA A 245 14.37 -14.85 -15.04
N ARG A 246 15.07 -15.04 -16.18
CA ARG A 246 15.67 -16.33 -16.58
C ARG A 246 17.00 -16.62 -15.88
N VAL A 247 17.62 -15.61 -15.28
CA VAL A 247 18.89 -15.77 -14.54
C VAL A 247 18.58 -16.39 -13.16
N PRO A 248 19.33 -17.43 -12.72
CA PRO A 248 19.15 -18.03 -11.40
C PRO A 248 19.18 -16.98 -10.29
N PHE A 249 18.29 -17.11 -9.29
CA PHE A 249 18.13 -16.10 -8.25
C PHE A 249 19.43 -15.85 -7.47
N ALA A 250 20.17 -16.90 -7.12
CA ALA A 250 21.48 -16.78 -6.47
C ALA A 250 22.51 -15.97 -7.29
N LEU A 251 22.51 -16.10 -8.62
CA LEU A 251 23.40 -15.32 -9.50
C LEU A 251 22.96 -13.85 -9.60
N ARG A 252 21.65 -13.57 -9.63
CA ARG A 252 21.13 -12.20 -9.54
C ARG A 252 21.55 -11.52 -8.23
N LEU A 253 21.42 -12.24 -7.11
CA LEU A 253 21.88 -11.79 -5.80
C LEU A 253 23.39 -11.51 -5.77
N ALA A 254 24.21 -12.44 -6.28
CA ALA A 254 25.66 -12.26 -6.35
C ALA A 254 26.06 -11.03 -7.19
N ILE A 255 25.40 -10.80 -8.34
CA ILE A 255 25.63 -9.62 -9.18
C ILE A 255 25.28 -8.33 -8.42
N ILE A 256 24.17 -8.28 -7.68
CA ILE A 256 23.81 -7.12 -6.85
C ILE A 256 24.91 -6.84 -5.82
N GLY A 257 25.30 -7.84 -5.02
CA GLY A 257 26.33 -7.67 -3.99
C GLY A 257 27.68 -7.25 -4.56
N LEU A 258 28.09 -7.82 -5.70
CA LEU A 258 29.33 -7.45 -6.39
C LEU A 258 29.30 -6.02 -6.92
N LEU A 259 28.20 -5.59 -7.55
CA LEU A 259 28.07 -4.24 -8.09
C LEU A 259 28.02 -3.19 -6.98
N THR A 260 27.22 -3.41 -5.92
CA THR A 260 27.17 -2.49 -4.78
C THR A 260 28.52 -2.46 -4.05
N GLY A 261 29.13 -3.62 -3.81
CA GLY A 261 30.43 -3.70 -3.14
C GLY A 261 31.56 -3.03 -3.92
N ALA A 262 31.59 -3.20 -5.25
CA ALA A 262 32.57 -2.55 -6.11
C ALA A 262 32.44 -1.02 -6.07
N VAL A 263 31.22 -0.46 -6.16
CA VAL A 263 31.03 0.99 -6.07
C VAL A 263 31.36 1.51 -4.66
N ALA A 264 30.94 0.78 -3.61
CA ALA A 264 31.17 1.16 -2.21
C ALA A 264 32.65 1.21 -1.80
N TRP A 265 33.54 0.52 -2.53
CA TRP A 265 34.99 0.62 -2.32
C TRP A 265 35.51 2.06 -2.52
N TRP A 266 35.00 2.77 -3.55
CA TRP A 266 35.39 4.14 -3.87
C TRP A 266 34.42 5.18 -3.29
N TYR A 267 33.12 4.90 -3.38
CA TYR A 267 32.03 5.83 -3.04
C TYR A 267 31.10 5.21 -1.98
N PRO A 268 31.50 5.24 -0.69
CA PRO A 268 30.74 4.60 0.38
C PRO A 268 29.33 5.19 0.58
N GLN A 269 29.08 6.44 0.17
CA GLN A 269 27.79 7.14 0.29
C GLN A 269 26.64 6.44 -0.47
N VAL A 270 26.95 5.51 -1.38
CA VAL A 270 25.92 4.69 -2.05
C VAL A 270 25.31 3.64 -1.13
N GLN A 271 25.99 3.24 -0.04
CA GLN A 271 25.51 2.24 0.91
C GLN A 271 24.35 2.76 1.77
N GLY A 272 23.59 1.85 2.36
CA GLY A 272 22.48 2.17 3.26
C GLY A 272 21.39 3.04 2.66
N ILE A 273 20.72 3.82 3.51
CA ILE A 273 19.62 4.71 3.13
C ILE A 273 20.21 5.96 2.46
N GLY A 274 21.26 6.54 3.05
CA GLY A 274 22.00 7.71 2.59
C GLY A 274 21.49 9.03 3.21
N TYR A 275 20.86 8.99 4.38
CA TYR A 275 20.33 10.19 5.04
C TYR A 275 21.41 11.04 5.70
N ASP A 276 22.52 10.42 6.13
CA ASP A 276 23.78 11.09 6.47
C ASP A 276 24.25 12.01 5.32
N SER A 277 24.22 11.49 4.09
CA SER A 277 24.73 12.15 2.89
C SER A 277 23.74 13.20 2.39
N LEU A 278 22.43 12.98 2.61
CA LEU A 278 21.40 13.99 2.40
C LEU A 278 21.54 15.17 3.35
N GLU A 279 21.74 14.93 4.65
CA GLU A 279 21.95 15.98 5.65
C GLU A 279 23.21 16.80 5.33
N ARG A 280 24.30 16.14 4.90
CA ARG A 280 25.52 16.83 4.43
C ARG A 280 25.28 17.69 3.18
N MET A 281 24.48 17.22 2.21
CA MET A 281 24.12 18.02 1.02
C MET A 281 23.29 19.28 1.34
N LEU A 282 22.53 19.27 2.42
CA LEU A 282 21.70 20.39 2.85
C LEU A 282 22.48 21.41 3.70
N ASN A 283 23.46 20.94 4.48
CA ASN A 283 24.20 21.76 5.44
C ASN A 283 25.63 22.15 5.03
N GLY A 284 26.20 21.58 3.96
CA GLY A 284 27.57 21.88 3.56
C GLY A 284 27.93 21.55 2.11
N PRO A 285 29.10 22.00 1.64
CA PRO A 285 29.60 21.64 0.32
C PRO A 285 30.03 20.17 0.29
N MET A 286 29.55 19.44 -0.71
CA MET A 286 30.00 18.08 -1.01
C MET A 286 30.71 18.04 -2.38
N ALA A 287 31.64 17.12 -2.55
CA ALA A 287 32.41 16.99 -3.77
C ALA A 287 31.52 16.62 -4.97
N LEU A 288 31.80 17.21 -6.14
CA LEU A 288 30.95 17.09 -7.33
C LEU A 288 30.90 15.66 -7.88
N ASP A 289 31.98 14.90 -7.75
CA ASP A 289 32.04 13.50 -8.14
C ASP A 289 31.15 12.62 -7.25
N VAL A 290 31.19 12.80 -5.93
CA VAL A 290 30.29 12.11 -4.97
C VAL A 290 28.83 12.44 -5.29
N LEU A 291 28.53 13.71 -5.57
CA LEU A 291 27.20 14.16 -6.00
C LEU A 291 26.73 13.47 -7.29
N LEU A 292 27.58 13.39 -8.33
CA LEU A 292 27.24 12.72 -9.58
C LEU A 292 27.01 11.20 -9.38
N VAL A 293 27.80 10.57 -8.50
CA VAL A 293 27.63 9.16 -8.12
C VAL A 293 26.31 8.95 -7.35
N LEU A 294 25.95 9.82 -6.41
CA LEU A 294 24.67 9.73 -5.72
C LEU A 294 23.48 9.98 -6.66
N ALA A 295 23.58 10.95 -7.56
CA ALA A 295 22.54 11.32 -8.51
C ALA A 295 22.17 10.18 -9.47
N VAL A 296 23.16 9.39 -9.93
CA VAL A 296 22.98 8.37 -10.97
C VAL A 296 23.21 6.95 -10.45
N ILE A 297 24.32 6.70 -9.76
CA ILE A 297 24.75 5.34 -9.40
C ILE A 297 23.98 4.80 -8.19
N LYS A 298 23.70 5.59 -7.15
CA LYS A 298 22.85 5.12 -6.01
C LYS A 298 21.44 4.77 -6.52
N LEU A 299 20.87 5.60 -7.39
CA LEU A 299 19.60 5.33 -8.07
C LEU A 299 19.66 4.06 -8.92
N ALA A 300 20.75 3.87 -9.69
CA ALA A 300 20.95 2.68 -10.51
C ALA A 300 21.12 1.39 -9.70
N LEU A 301 21.92 1.41 -8.63
CA LEU A 301 22.10 0.26 -7.72
C LEU A 301 20.77 -0.15 -7.08
N THR A 302 19.96 0.82 -6.64
CA THR A 302 18.61 0.58 -6.13
C THR A 302 17.72 -0.09 -7.20
N GLY A 303 17.79 0.38 -8.45
CA GLY A 303 17.08 -0.21 -9.58
C GLY A 303 17.52 -1.65 -9.85
N VAL A 304 18.83 -1.93 -9.83
CA VAL A 304 19.39 -3.28 -10.02
C VAL A 304 18.98 -4.23 -8.89
N CYS A 305 18.92 -3.76 -7.64
CA CYS A 305 18.39 -4.53 -6.51
C CYS A 305 16.95 -5.00 -6.78
N MET A 306 16.08 -4.06 -7.19
CA MET A 306 14.67 -4.34 -7.49
C MET A 306 14.51 -5.27 -8.71
N ALA A 307 15.22 -5.00 -9.81
CA ALA A 307 15.17 -5.83 -11.02
C ALA A 307 15.73 -7.25 -10.81
N GLY A 308 16.73 -7.39 -9.94
CA GLY A 308 17.25 -8.70 -9.52
C GLY A 308 16.30 -9.47 -8.59
N GLY A 309 15.31 -8.80 -8.01
CA GLY A 309 14.28 -9.40 -7.15
C GLY A 309 14.53 -9.29 -5.65
N VAL A 310 15.38 -8.37 -5.20
CA VAL A 310 15.53 -8.03 -3.77
C VAL A 310 14.52 -6.92 -3.41
N PRO A 311 13.56 -7.16 -2.51
CA PRO A 311 12.53 -6.19 -2.15
C PRO A 311 13.06 -5.14 -1.16
N VAL A 312 13.92 -4.25 -1.66
CA VAL A 312 14.45 -3.09 -0.93
C VAL A 312 13.42 -1.95 -0.88
N GLY A 313 13.52 -1.08 0.13
CA GLY A 313 12.81 0.20 0.07
C GLY A 313 13.47 1.12 -0.95
N VAL A 314 12.66 1.79 -1.76
CA VAL A 314 13.16 2.69 -2.83
C VAL A 314 13.10 4.17 -2.47
N ILE A 315 12.33 4.55 -1.44
CA ILE A 315 12.03 5.95 -1.13
C ILE A 315 13.28 6.71 -0.69
N GLY A 316 14.00 6.25 0.34
CA GLY A 316 15.27 6.84 0.76
C GLY A 316 16.26 7.10 -0.39
N PRO A 317 16.67 6.07 -1.16
CA PRO A 317 17.56 6.27 -2.30
C PRO A 317 17.04 7.23 -3.37
N MET A 318 15.72 7.29 -3.64
CA MET A 318 15.15 8.29 -4.55
C MET A 318 15.26 9.72 -3.99
N LEU A 319 15.01 9.91 -2.69
CA LEU A 319 15.17 11.22 -2.03
C LEU A 319 16.63 11.70 -2.11
N VAL A 320 17.59 10.83 -1.79
CA VAL A 320 19.04 11.11 -1.86
C VAL A 320 19.50 11.39 -3.29
N SER A 321 19.01 10.63 -4.28
CA SER A 321 19.39 10.83 -5.68
C SER A 321 18.80 12.13 -6.24
N GLY A 322 17.54 12.45 -5.90
CA GLY A 322 16.91 13.75 -6.22
C GLY A 322 17.63 14.92 -5.55
N ALA A 323 17.92 14.76 -4.26
CA ALA A 323 19.04 15.30 -3.50
C ALA A 323 20.18 15.85 -4.33
N ALA A 324 20.97 14.89 -4.79
CA ALA A 324 22.21 15.11 -5.47
C ALA A 324 22.04 15.75 -6.85
N VAL A 325 21.04 15.34 -7.65
CA VAL A 325 20.72 16.01 -8.93
C VAL A 325 20.42 17.49 -8.70
N GLY A 326 19.62 17.81 -7.68
CA GLY A 326 19.31 19.17 -7.28
C GLY A 326 20.56 19.96 -6.91
N ALA A 327 21.39 19.42 -6.00
CA ALA A 327 22.64 20.07 -5.59
C ALA A 327 23.60 20.31 -6.78
N VAL A 328 23.78 19.34 -7.69
CA VAL A 328 24.58 19.50 -8.91
C VAL A 328 24.03 20.64 -9.78
N MET A 329 22.72 20.67 -10.02
CA MET A 329 22.10 21.73 -10.80
C MET A 329 22.21 23.10 -10.11
N GLY A 330 22.14 23.16 -8.78
CA GLY A 330 22.40 24.39 -8.01
C GLY A 330 23.86 24.86 -8.11
N MET A 331 24.83 23.95 -8.06
CA MET A 331 26.26 24.28 -8.24
C MET A 331 26.56 24.77 -9.66
N VAL A 332 26.07 24.06 -10.69
CA VAL A 332 26.21 24.46 -12.10
C VAL A 332 25.50 25.79 -12.35
N GLY A 333 24.30 25.97 -11.79
CA GLY A 333 23.54 27.21 -11.88
C GLY A 333 24.26 28.39 -11.22
N GLY A 334 24.84 28.20 -10.03
CA GLY A 334 25.64 29.22 -9.34
C GLY A 334 26.91 29.60 -10.10
N ALA A 335 27.52 28.66 -10.84
CA ALA A 335 28.67 28.94 -11.69
C ALA A 335 28.31 29.68 -12.99
N LEU A 336 27.16 29.37 -13.61
CA LEU A 336 26.72 29.97 -14.87
C LEU A 336 25.93 31.28 -14.70
N LEU A 337 25.16 31.40 -13.62
CA LEU A 337 24.21 32.48 -13.35
C LEU A 337 24.31 32.94 -11.87
N PRO A 338 25.49 33.40 -11.39
CA PRO A 338 25.74 33.71 -9.97
C PRO A 338 24.86 34.83 -9.39
N SER A 339 24.28 35.70 -10.23
CA SER A 339 23.34 36.75 -9.82
C SER A 339 21.88 36.27 -9.74
N VAL A 340 21.61 35.03 -10.14
CA VAL A 340 20.26 34.43 -10.17
C VAL A 340 20.17 33.30 -9.15
N VAL A 341 21.04 32.29 -9.28
CA VAL A 341 20.89 31.00 -8.61
C VAL A 341 21.33 31.08 -7.15
N THR A 342 20.37 30.86 -6.25
CA THR A 342 20.51 31.00 -4.79
C THR A 342 21.59 30.15 -4.12
N THR A 343 21.29 28.88 -3.84
CA THR A 343 22.11 27.95 -3.04
C THR A 343 21.87 26.52 -3.52
N PRO A 344 22.90 25.66 -3.55
CA PRO A 344 22.72 24.24 -3.88
C PRO A 344 21.69 23.52 -2.99
N ALA A 345 21.60 23.90 -1.71
CA ALA A 345 20.64 23.33 -0.77
C ALA A 345 19.16 23.58 -1.17
N LEU A 346 18.82 24.73 -1.76
CA LEU A 346 17.46 24.96 -2.28
C LEU A 346 17.12 23.95 -3.37
N TYR A 347 18.01 23.81 -4.36
CA TYR A 347 17.79 22.90 -5.48
C TYR A 347 17.82 21.44 -5.05
N ALA A 348 18.62 21.08 -4.04
CA ALA A 348 18.58 19.77 -3.41
C ALA A 348 17.17 19.45 -2.85
N VAL A 349 16.61 20.29 -1.98
CA VAL A 349 15.26 20.05 -1.42
C VAL A 349 14.19 19.95 -2.52
N LEU A 350 14.26 20.81 -3.54
CA LEU A 350 13.35 20.76 -4.69
C LEU A 350 13.52 19.46 -5.51
N GLY A 351 14.77 19.05 -5.75
CA GLY A 351 15.12 17.83 -6.48
C GLY A 351 14.69 16.55 -5.77
N MET A 352 14.82 16.51 -4.44
CA MET A 352 14.32 15.44 -3.57
C MET A 352 12.82 15.20 -3.79
N ALA A 353 12.02 16.26 -3.66
CA ALA A 353 10.56 16.17 -3.83
C ALA A 353 10.16 15.87 -5.27
N ALA A 354 10.80 16.51 -6.25
CA ALA A 354 10.57 16.27 -7.66
C ALA A 354 10.87 14.82 -8.07
N MET A 355 11.93 14.21 -7.54
CA MET A 355 12.29 12.80 -7.82
C MET A 355 11.25 11.85 -7.24
N MET A 356 10.86 12.04 -5.97
CA MET A 356 9.85 11.18 -5.35
C MET A 356 8.50 11.31 -6.06
N ALA A 357 8.07 12.53 -6.39
CA ALA A 357 6.84 12.78 -7.13
C ALA A 357 6.86 12.11 -8.51
N ALA A 358 7.94 12.31 -9.28
CA ALA A 358 8.03 11.82 -10.65
C ALA A 358 8.11 10.29 -10.73
N ALA A 359 8.89 9.65 -9.86
CA ALA A 359 9.07 8.21 -9.84
C ALA A 359 7.81 7.48 -9.31
N LEU A 360 7.15 8.03 -8.28
CA LEU A 360 5.94 7.43 -7.70
C LEU A 360 4.65 7.86 -8.39
N GLN A 361 4.67 8.93 -9.19
CA GLN A 361 3.48 9.65 -9.70
C GLN A 361 2.56 10.14 -8.57
N ALA A 362 3.17 10.66 -7.49
CA ALA A 362 2.51 11.06 -6.24
C ALA A 362 2.85 12.51 -5.85
N PRO A 363 2.35 13.51 -6.59
CA PRO A 363 2.71 14.91 -6.38
C PRO A 363 2.27 15.46 -5.02
N LEU A 364 1.10 15.09 -4.50
CA LEU A 364 0.62 15.66 -3.23
C LEU A 364 1.43 15.12 -2.05
N ALA A 365 1.69 13.81 -2.03
CA ALA A 365 2.53 13.17 -1.01
C ALA A 365 3.94 13.77 -1.00
N ALA A 366 4.51 14.09 -2.17
CA ALA A 366 5.83 14.70 -2.27
C ALA A 366 5.89 16.16 -1.80
N LEU A 367 4.87 16.95 -2.08
CA LEU A 367 4.79 18.34 -1.59
C LEU A 367 4.64 18.41 -0.08
N LEU A 368 3.82 17.52 0.51
CA LEU A 368 3.68 17.49 1.97
C LEU A 368 4.87 16.85 2.67
N ALA A 369 5.54 15.88 2.04
CA ALA A 369 6.83 15.40 2.53
C ALA A 369 7.88 16.52 2.53
N LEU A 370 7.98 17.31 1.45
CA LEU A 370 8.86 18.50 1.42
C LEU A 370 8.55 19.48 2.54
N LEU A 371 7.27 19.78 2.79
CA LEU A 371 6.84 20.68 3.86
C LEU A 371 7.22 20.17 5.25
N GLU A 372 6.89 18.91 5.56
CA GLU A 372 7.11 18.36 6.92
C GLU A 372 8.59 18.01 7.19
N LEU A 373 9.33 17.51 6.19
CA LEU A 373 10.75 17.19 6.32
C LEU A 373 11.64 18.43 6.50
N THR A 374 11.24 19.58 5.92
CA THR A 374 12.03 20.83 5.99
C THR A 374 11.48 21.87 6.96
N ARG A 375 10.22 21.70 7.41
CA ARG A 375 9.42 22.71 8.14
C ARG A 375 9.36 24.10 7.50
N ASN A 376 9.66 24.21 6.20
CA ASN A 376 9.76 25.48 5.50
C ASN A 376 8.65 25.63 4.45
N SER A 377 7.68 26.51 4.72
CA SER A 377 6.56 26.78 3.81
C SER A 377 6.92 27.71 2.64
N ALA A 378 8.02 28.48 2.72
CA ALA A 378 8.42 29.42 1.67
C ALA A 378 8.82 28.71 0.36
N ILE A 379 9.32 27.48 0.47
CA ILE A 379 9.73 26.64 -0.66
C ILE A 379 8.59 25.82 -1.27
N MET A 380 7.35 25.94 -0.78
CA MET A 380 6.19 25.22 -1.34
C MET A 380 5.88 25.63 -2.79
N LEU A 381 5.92 26.92 -3.10
CA LEU A 381 5.62 27.44 -4.44
C LEU A 381 6.63 26.94 -5.51
N PRO A 382 7.97 27.06 -5.32
CA PRO A 382 8.91 26.44 -6.25
C PRO A 382 8.84 24.91 -6.22
N GLY A 383 8.51 24.31 -5.08
CA GLY A 383 8.27 22.88 -4.94
C GLY A 383 7.15 22.38 -5.85
N MET A 384 6.01 23.08 -5.88
CA MET A 384 4.88 22.77 -6.77
C MET A 384 5.28 22.80 -8.24
N LEU A 385 6.03 23.81 -8.67
CA LEU A 385 6.54 23.91 -10.04
C LEU A 385 7.48 22.73 -10.38
N ALA A 386 8.47 22.46 -9.52
CA ALA A 386 9.43 21.38 -9.72
C ALA A 386 8.76 20.00 -9.77
N VAL A 387 7.85 19.73 -8.83
CA VAL A 387 7.06 18.49 -8.76
C VAL A 387 6.22 18.28 -10.01
N VAL A 388 5.44 19.29 -10.44
CA VAL A 388 4.56 19.15 -11.61
C VAL A 388 5.36 18.96 -12.89
N VAL A 389 6.44 19.71 -13.10
CA VAL A 389 7.33 19.55 -14.27
C VAL A 389 7.93 18.15 -14.29
N ALA A 390 8.55 17.69 -13.20
CA ALA A 390 9.19 16.37 -13.16
C ALA A 390 8.19 15.22 -13.38
N VAL A 391 6.98 15.32 -12.78
CA VAL A 391 5.88 14.36 -13.00
C VAL A 391 5.44 14.32 -14.45
N LEU A 392 5.23 15.48 -15.09
CA LEU A 392 4.86 15.58 -16.50
C LEU A 392 5.97 15.03 -17.41
N THR A 393 7.24 15.28 -17.11
CA THR A 393 8.38 14.74 -17.87
C THR A 393 8.44 13.22 -17.78
N ALA A 394 8.37 12.64 -16.58
CA ALA A 394 8.36 11.20 -16.39
C ALA A 394 7.15 10.53 -17.08
N ARG A 395 5.97 11.17 -17.03
CA ARG A 395 4.73 10.63 -17.57
C ARG A 395 4.60 10.79 -19.09
N GLN A 396 4.93 11.95 -19.65
CA GLN A 396 4.74 12.23 -21.07
C GLN A 396 5.96 11.84 -21.91
N LEU A 397 7.16 12.32 -21.52
CA LEU A 397 8.40 12.06 -22.27
C LEU A 397 8.89 10.61 -22.03
N CYS A 398 8.85 10.14 -20.78
CA CYS A 398 9.24 8.77 -20.45
C CYS A 398 8.10 7.74 -20.45
N ARG A 399 6.83 8.14 -20.70
CA ARG A 399 5.66 7.24 -20.77
C ARG A 399 5.50 6.32 -19.54
N CYS A 400 5.95 6.76 -18.37
CA CYS A 400 5.92 5.97 -17.13
C CYS A 400 4.63 6.24 -16.33
N GLN A 401 3.98 5.19 -15.83
CA GLN A 401 2.73 5.28 -15.04
C GLN A 401 2.96 5.27 -13.51
N GLY A 402 4.20 5.48 -13.07
CA GLY A 402 4.61 5.40 -11.66
C GLY A 402 5.12 4.02 -11.27
N PHE A 403 6.07 3.98 -10.34
CA PHE A 403 6.87 2.79 -10.00
C PHE A 403 6.02 1.55 -9.64
N PHE A 404 5.14 1.66 -8.65
CA PHE A 404 4.38 0.51 -8.13
C PHE A 404 3.31 0.02 -9.12
N LEU A 405 2.60 0.94 -9.78
CA LEU A 405 1.63 0.61 -10.83
C LEU A 405 2.30 -0.09 -12.02
N SER A 406 3.44 0.42 -12.49
CA SER A 406 4.19 -0.20 -13.59
C SER A 406 4.66 -1.61 -13.23
N SER A 407 5.10 -1.81 -11.98
CA SER A 407 5.52 -3.13 -11.45
C SER A 407 4.36 -4.14 -11.35
N LEU A 408 3.14 -3.68 -11.06
CA LEU A 408 1.93 -4.52 -11.03
C LEU A 408 1.43 -4.83 -12.44
N ASN A 409 1.44 -3.85 -13.35
CA ASN A 409 1.05 -4.04 -14.74
C ASN A 409 1.90 -5.12 -15.44
N GLN A 410 3.21 -5.20 -15.14
CA GLN A 410 4.08 -6.28 -15.65
C GLN A 410 3.71 -7.68 -15.13
N GLN A 411 3.03 -7.78 -13.98
CA GLN A 411 2.50 -9.04 -13.44
C GLN A 411 1.10 -9.38 -13.98
N GLY A 412 0.58 -8.60 -14.95
CA GLY A 412 -0.79 -8.72 -15.45
C GLY A 412 -1.86 -8.20 -14.49
N LEU A 413 -1.48 -7.44 -13.46
CA LEU A 413 -2.38 -6.89 -12.45
C LEU A 413 -2.67 -5.41 -12.76
N HIS A 414 -3.95 -5.06 -12.91
CA HIS A 414 -4.42 -3.72 -13.25
C HIS A 414 -5.44 -3.17 -12.23
N PRO A 415 -4.99 -2.69 -11.04
CA PRO A 415 -5.88 -2.26 -9.95
C PRO A 415 -6.91 -1.16 -10.31
N LEU A 416 -6.65 -0.39 -11.37
CA LEU A 416 -7.46 0.77 -11.78
C LEU A 416 -8.48 0.47 -12.89
N GLN A 417 -8.48 -0.72 -13.49
CA GLN A 417 -9.32 -1.03 -14.65
C GLN A 417 -10.78 -1.39 -14.33
N GLN A 418 -11.15 -1.52 -13.04
CA GLN A 418 -12.51 -1.90 -12.62
C GLN A 418 -13.14 -0.89 -11.64
N PRO A 419 -13.56 0.31 -12.10
CA PRO A 419 -14.16 1.34 -11.23
C PRO A 419 -15.42 0.87 -10.48
N LEU A 420 -16.20 -0.04 -11.09
CA LEU A 420 -17.34 -0.68 -10.44
C LEU A 420 -16.90 -1.50 -9.21
N MET A 421 -15.92 -2.40 -9.38
CA MET A 421 -15.42 -3.23 -8.27
C MET A 421 -14.79 -2.39 -7.17
N GLN A 422 -14.03 -1.35 -7.50
CA GLN A 422 -13.55 -0.38 -6.51
C GLN A 422 -14.72 0.24 -5.72
N ALA A 423 -15.76 0.75 -6.39
CA ALA A 423 -16.91 1.34 -5.73
C ALA A 423 -17.68 0.34 -4.83
N LEU A 424 -17.83 -0.91 -5.27
CA LEU A 424 -18.50 -1.99 -4.53
C LEU A 424 -17.66 -2.49 -3.34
N SER A 425 -16.32 -2.51 -3.45
CA SER A 425 -15.40 -2.93 -2.37
C SER A 425 -15.47 -2.08 -1.10
N ARG A 426 -15.99 -0.84 -1.22
CA ARG A 426 -16.15 0.10 -0.10
C ARG A 426 -17.31 -0.26 0.84
N VAL A 427 -18.23 -1.12 0.40
CA VAL A 427 -19.50 -1.40 1.08
C VAL A 427 -19.56 -2.87 1.47
N ALA A 428 -19.83 -3.14 2.74
CA ALA A 428 -20.01 -4.51 3.24
C ALA A 428 -21.44 -5.00 2.91
N VAL A 429 -21.57 -6.30 2.60
CA VAL A 429 -22.85 -6.98 2.35
C VAL A 429 -23.92 -6.68 3.42
N PRO A 430 -23.62 -6.64 4.73
CA PRO A 430 -24.62 -6.36 5.78
C PRO A 430 -25.27 -4.97 5.73
N ALA A 431 -24.78 -4.05 4.88
CA ALA A 431 -25.35 -2.72 4.68
C ALA A 431 -26.39 -2.66 3.54
N VAL A 432 -26.50 -3.71 2.71
CA VAL A 432 -27.46 -3.79 1.58
C VAL A 432 -28.32 -5.05 1.62
N MET A 433 -27.87 -6.12 2.29
CA MET A 433 -28.65 -7.37 2.41
C MET A 433 -30.01 -7.16 3.06
N GLU A 434 -31.04 -7.82 2.53
CA GLU A 434 -32.34 -7.94 3.16
C GLU A 434 -32.24 -8.92 4.34
N ARG A 435 -32.77 -8.51 5.49
CA ARG A 435 -32.72 -9.28 6.76
C ARG A 435 -34.07 -9.88 7.14
N ASN A 436 -35.16 -9.36 6.57
CA ASN A 436 -36.50 -9.82 6.84
C ASN A 436 -36.81 -11.11 6.05
N LEU A 437 -36.32 -12.24 6.57
CA LEU A 437 -36.49 -13.56 5.97
C LEU A 437 -36.86 -14.61 7.02
N VAL A 438 -37.58 -15.64 6.59
CA VAL A 438 -37.85 -16.84 7.40
C VAL A 438 -37.35 -18.06 6.64
N ARG A 439 -36.89 -19.08 7.39
CA ARG A 439 -36.43 -20.36 6.84
C ARG A 439 -37.53 -21.41 6.99
N THR A 440 -37.65 -22.26 5.99
CA THR A 440 -38.69 -23.29 5.91
C THR A 440 -38.13 -24.54 5.24
N PRO A 441 -38.57 -25.76 5.61
CA PRO A 441 -38.42 -26.92 4.73
C PRO A 441 -39.20 -26.70 3.42
N ARG A 442 -38.90 -27.51 2.40
CA ARG A 442 -39.56 -27.50 1.09
C ARG A 442 -41.08 -27.71 1.17
N VAL A 443 -41.52 -28.69 1.95
CA VAL A 443 -42.94 -29.05 2.08
C VAL A 443 -43.45 -28.61 3.44
N ILE A 444 -44.57 -27.90 3.47
CA ILE A 444 -45.21 -27.38 4.68
C ILE A 444 -46.73 -27.62 4.69
N ASP A 445 -47.30 -27.67 5.89
CA ASP A 445 -48.74 -27.64 6.15
C ASP A 445 -49.32 -26.22 6.09
N HIS A 446 -50.64 -26.10 5.96
CA HIS A 446 -51.35 -24.82 5.79
C HIS A 446 -51.20 -23.89 7.00
N ASP A 447 -51.25 -24.43 8.21
CA ASP A 447 -51.10 -23.65 9.44
C ASP A 447 -49.67 -23.14 9.60
N ARG A 448 -48.67 -23.96 9.26
CA ARG A 448 -47.29 -23.49 9.14
C ARG A 448 -47.13 -22.42 8.08
N ALA A 449 -47.78 -22.55 6.93
CA ALA A 449 -47.72 -21.55 5.86
C ALA A 449 -48.27 -20.18 6.31
N LYS A 450 -49.37 -20.16 7.06
CA LYS A 450 -49.88 -18.95 7.72
C LYS A 450 -48.88 -18.39 8.74
N ALA A 451 -48.38 -19.25 9.65
CA ALA A 451 -47.41 -18.86 10.69
C ALA A 451 -46.07 -18.32 10.13
N LEU A 452 -45.64 -18.76 8.94
CA LEU A 452 -44.47 -18.20 8.24
C LEU A 452 -44.71 -16.77 7.75
N LEU A 453 -45.95 -16.36 7.52
CA LEU A 453 -46.32 -15.01 7.05
C LEU A 453 -46.67 -14.04 8.16
N ASP A 454 -46.94 -14.50 9.39
CA ASP A 454 -47.26 -13.65 10.55
C ASP A 454 -46.15 -12.62 10.84
N SER A 455 -44.89 -13.01 10.68
CA SER A 455 -43.74 -12.10 10.83
C SER A 455 -43.52 -11.19 9.61
N LYS A 456 -44.41 -11.24 8.61
CA LYS A 456 -44.38 -10.48 7.35
C LYS A 456 -43.00 -10.47 6.66
N PRO A 457 -42.37 -11.64 6.40
CA PRO A 457 -41.06 -11.69 5.75
C PRO A 457 -41.11 -11.13 4.33
N THR A 458 -39.98 -10.61 3.85
CA THR A 458 -39.76 -10.29 2.44
C THR A 458 -39.46 -11.57 1.65
N TRP A 459 -38.65 -12.46 2.22
CA TRP A 459 -38.17 -13.69 1.59
C TRP A 459 -38.42 -14.95 2.44
N LEU A 460 -38.71 -16.05 1.76
CA LEU A 460 -38.68 -17.39 2.31
C LEU A 460 -37.45 -18.11 1.77
N VAL A 461 -36.62 -18.62 2.68
CA VAL A 461 -35.45 -19.46 2.36
C VAL A 461 -35.84 -20.92 2.53
N ILE A 462 -35.91 -21.62 1.41
CA ILE A 462 -36.31 -23.03 1.34
C ILE A 462 -35.06 -23.89 1.52
N LEU A 463 -35.06 -24.70 2.57
CA LEU A 463 -34.02 -25.70 2.82
C LEU A 463 -34.41 -27.00 2.10
N GLN A 464 -33.63 -27.38 1.10
CA GLN A 464 -33.82 -28.64 0.38
C GLN A 464 -33.25 -29.82 1.17
N GLU A 465 -33.85 -31.01 0.99
CA GLU A 465 -33.35 -32.25 1.60
C GLU A 465 -32.17 -32.82 0.80
N GLY A 466 -31.03 -32.96 1.47
CA GLY A 466 -29.77 -33.45 0.90
C GLY A 466 -28.59 -32.57 1.31
N LYS A 467 -27.46 -33.17 1.73
CA LYS A 467 -26.32 -32.42 2.31
C LYS A 467 -25.66 -31.41 1.35
N ASP A 468 -25.76 -31.62 0.05
CA ASP A 468 -25.10 -30.81 -0.99
C ASP A 468 -26.09 -30.01 -1.87
N LYS A 469 -27.40 -30.00 -1.55
CA LYS A 469 -28.37 -29.20 -2.31
C LYS A 469 -28.38 -27.74 -1.82
N PRO A 470 -28.15 -26.74 -2.69
CA PRO A 470 -28.20 -25.34 -2.29
C PRO A 470 -29.64 -24.93 -1.89
N PRO A 471 -29.80 -24.02 -0.91
CA PRO A 471 -31.12 -23.50 -0.56
C PRO A 471 -31.67 -22.62 -1.69
N LEU A 472 -32.99 -22.60 -1.84
CA LEU A 472 -33.70 -21.72 -2.77
C LEU A 472 -34.27 -20.50 -2.03
N ALA A 473 -34.46 -19.37 -2.72
CA ALA A 473 -35.27 -18.26 -2.25
C ALA A 473 -36.53 -18.05 -3.09
N MET A 474 -37.63 -17.68 -2.43
CA MET A 474 -38.82 -17.13 -3.07
C MET A 474 -39.32 -15.90 -2.29
N LYS A 475 -39.99 -14.96 -2.97
CA LYS A 475 -40.65 -13.84 -2.29
C LYS A 475 -41.84 -14.37 -1.49
N ALA A 476 -41.99 -13.93 -0.24
CA ALA A 476 -43.09 -14.37 0.62
C ALA A 476 -44.47 -14.01 0.05
N ALA A 477 -44.54 -12.93 -0.74
CA ALA A 477 -45.73 -12.54 -1.49
C ALA A 477 -46.28 -13.64 -2.44
N ASN A 478 -45.42 -14.54 -2.95
CA ASN A 478 -45.86 -15.65 -3.79
C ASN A 478 -46.66 -16.68 -2.97
N LEU A 479 -46.21 -17.00 -1.75
CA LEU A 479 -46.94 -17.86 -0.81
C LEU A 479 -48.22 -17.18 -0.31
N ALA A 480 -48.14 -15.89 0.01
CA ALA A 480 -49.30 -15.10 0.43
C ALA A 480 -50.41 -15.11 -0.63
N ARG A 481 -50.06 -15.00 -1.92
CA ARG A 481 -51.02 -15.10 -3.04
C ARG A 481 -51.72 -16.46 -3.07
N VAL A 482 -50.98 -17.55 -2.93
CA VAL A 482 -51.54 -18.91 -2.94
C VAL A 482 -52.44 -19.17 -1.71
N LEU A 483 -52.12 -18.60 -0.55
CA LEU A 483 -52.98 -18.70 0.63
C LEU A 483 -54.32 -17.95 0.52
N HIS A 484 -54.54 -17.16 -0.54
CA HIS A 484 -55.84 -16.56 -0.88
C HIS A 484 -56.55 -17.29 -2.03
N ASP A 485 -55.96 -18.36 -2.56
CA ASP A 485 -56.52 -19.18 -3.65
C ASP A 485 -57.14 -20.45 -3.05
N GLU A 486 -58.43 -20.38 -2.71
CA GLU A 486 -59.16 -21.49 -2.09
C GLU A 486 -59.22 -22.74 -2.99
N ALA A 487 -59.20 -22.57 -4.31
CA ALA A 487 -59.20 -23.69 -5.25
C ALA A 487 -57.85 -24.42 -5.21
N TRP A 488 -56.74 -23.69 -5.24
CA TRP A 488 -55.40 -24.28 -5.14
C TRP A 488 -55.19 -24.99 -3.80
N LEU A 489 -55.64 -24.40 -2.69
CA LEU A 489 -55.53 -24.99 -1.35
C LEU A 489 -56.35 -26.27 -1.19
N ALA A 490 -57.50 -26.39 -1.87
CA ALA A 490 -58.34 -27.59 -1.83
C ALA A 490 -57.69 -28.80 -2.52
N GLU A 491 -56.82 -28.56 -3.50
CA GLU A 491 -56.09 -29.63 -4.22
C GLU A 491 -54.79 -30.08 -3.49
N HIS A 492 -54.23 -29.25 -2.61
CA HIS A 492 -52.90 -29.47 -2.02
C HIS A 492 -52.96 -29.53 -0.48
N GLU A 493 -53.20 -30.71 0.10
CA GLU A 493 -53.21 -30.93 1.57
C GLU A 493 -51.87 -30.54 2.25
N ARG A 494 -50.76 -30.66 1.51
CA ARG A 494 -49.44 -30.11 1.89
C ARG A 494 -48.90 -29.28 0.73
N ILE A 495 -48.32 -28.12 1.06
CA ILE A 495 -47.81 -27.14 0.12
C ILE A 495 -46.35 -27.46 -0.18
N ASP A 496 -46.03 -27.90 -1.40
CA ASP A 496 -44.65 -27.88 -1.90
C ASP A 496 -44.29 -26.47 -2.40
N LEU A 497 -43.31 -25.84 -1.76
CA LEU A 497 -42.86 -24.51 -2.11
C LEU A 497 -42.12 -24.43 -3.46
N GLU A 498 -41.78 -25.56 -4.10
CA GLU A 498 -41.33 -25.64 -5.50
C GLU A 498 -42.47 -25.65 -6.53
N GLU A 499 -43.72 -25.87 -6.12
CA GLU A 499 -44.89 -25.86 -7.01
C GLU A 499 -45.62 -24.50 -7.03
N VAL A 500 -45.58 -23.75 -5.92
CA VAL A 500 -46.18 -22.40 -5.76
C VAL A 500 -45.83 -21.42 -6.93
N PRO A 501 -46.79 -20.90 -7.70
CA PRO A 501 -46.48 -20.08 -8.88
C PRO A 501 -45.63 -18.83 -8.58
N GLY A 502 -44.43 -18.75 -9.18
CA GLY A 502 -43.54 -17.58 -9.10
C GLY A 502 -42.06 -17.89 -9.39
N GLN A 503 -41.24 -16.85 -9.50
CA GLN A 503 -39.78 -16.99 -9.65
C GLN A 503 -39.17 -17.54 -8.35
N ARG A 504 -38.30 -18.54 -8.49
CA ARG A 504 -37.31 -18.95 -7.48
C ARG A 504 -35.96 -18.38 -7.87
N LEU A 505 -35.09 -18.21 -6.88
CA LEU A 505 -33.69 -17.89 -7.08
C LEU A 505 -32.86 -18.99 -6.42
N ASP A 506 -31.97 -19.61 -7.20
CA ASP A 506 -30.88 -20.42 -6.65
C ASP A 506 -29.96 -19.53 -5.81
N LEU A 507 -29.44 -20.07 -4.70
CA LEU A 507 -28.60 -19.31 -3.77
C LEU A 507 -27.23 -19.95 -3.57
N ALA A 508 -26.18 -19.14 -3.72
CA ALA A 508 -24.84 -19.48 -3.26
C ALA A 508 -24.52 -18.80 -1.89
N PRO A 509 -23.63 -19.36 -1.06
CA PRO A 509 -23.22 -18.75 0.19
C PRO A 509 -22.36 -17.50 -0.03
N VAL A 510 -22.50 -16.50 0.84
CA VAL A 510 -21.52 -15.42 0.99
C VAL A 510 -21.29 -15.10 2.46
N HIS A 511 -20.04 -14.80 2.84
CA HIS A 511 -19.70 -14.54 4.23
C HIS A 511 -20.16 -13.14 4.68
N LEU A 512 -20.60 -12.99 5.93
CA LEU A 512 -21.04 -11.72 6.52
C LEU A 512 -19.99 -10.60 6.47
N GLU A 513 -18.69 -10.95 6.47
CA GLU A 513 -17.58 -9.98 6.36
C GLU A 513 -17.37 -9.42 4.95
N ALA A 514 -17.98 -10.02 3.92
CA ALA A 514 -17.71 -9.72 2.52
C ALA A 514 -18.17 -8.32 2.08
N THR A 515 -17.52 -7.82 1.04
CA THR A 515 -17.90 -6.60 0.31
C THR A 515 -18.95 -6.88 -0.77
N LEU A 516 -19.59 -5.83 -1.29
CA LEU A 516 -20.46 -5.94 -2.47
C LEU A 516 -19.69 -6.37 -3.72
N SER A 517 -18.38 -6.14 -3.79
CA SER A 517 -17.54 -6.62 -4.90
C SER A 517 -17.47 -8.15 -4.85
N GLU A 518 -17.10 -8.70 -3.69
CA GLU A 518 -17.02 -10.15 -3.50
C GLU A 518 -18.39 -10.84 -3.67
N ALA A 519 -19.48 -10.19 -3.26
CA ALA A 519 -20.83 -10.68 -3.56
C ALA A 519 -21.13 -10.67 -5.07
N TYR A 520 -20.74 -9.61 -5.79
CA TYR A 520 -20.93 -9.53 -7.24
C TYR A 520 -20.09 -10.59 -7.98
N ASP A 521 -18.85 -10.79 -7.56
CA ASP A 521 -17.96 -11.83 -8.11
C ASP A 521 -18.53 -13.23 -7.82
N THR A 522 -18.99 -13.51 -6.59
CA THR A 522 -19.61 -14.80 -6.22
C THR A 522 -20.88 -15.08 -7.02
N LEU A 523 -21.73 -14.07 -7.28
CA LEU A 523 -22.91 -14.17 -8.15
C LEU A 523 -22.52 -14.56 -9.58
N ASN A 524 -21.41 -14.01 -10.10
CA ASN A 524 -20.94 -14.29 -11.46
C ASN A 524 -20.27 -15.66 -11.58
N GLU A 525 -19.40 -16.03 -10.63
CA GLU A 525 -18.71 -17.34 -10.59
C GLU A 525 -19.69 -18.51 -10.39
N SER A 526 -20.71 -18.31 -9.55
CA SER A 526 -21.70 -19.34 -9.24
C SER A 526 -22.87 -19.40 -10.25
N GLY A 527 -22.98 -18.40 -11.13
CA GLY A 527 -24.07 -18.30 -12.11
C GLY A 527 -25.46 -18.07 -11.51
N VAL A 528 -25.56 -17.53 -10.28
CA VAL A 528 -26.83 -17.31 -9.57
C VAL A 528 -27.20 -15.83 -9.47
N ASP A 529 -28.46 -15.55 -9.15
CA ASP A 529 -29.01 -14.19 -9.02
C ASP A 529 -29.17 -13.69 -7.58
N ALA A 530 -28.99 -14.58 -6.59
CA ALA A 530 -29.01 -14.23 -5.18
C ALA A 530 -28.02 -15.05 -4.35
N LEU A 531 -27.62 -14.48 -3.21
CA LEU A 531 -26.72 -15.10 -2.25
C LEU A 531 -27.36 -15.10 -0.87
N TYR A 532 -27.18 -16.19 -0.12
CA TYR A 532 -27.51 -16.22 1.31
C TYR A 532 -26.29 -15.80 2.13
N VAL A 533 -26.50 -14.84 3.03
CA VAL A 533 -25.41 -14.27 3.83
C VAL A 533 -25.25 -15.08 5.11
N GLU A 534 -24.16 -15.84 5.24
CA GLU A 534 -23.88 -16.68 6.39
C GLU A 534 -22.79 -16.12 7.32
N HIS A 535 -22.93 -16.41 8.62
CA HIS A 535 -21.84 -16.27 9.58
C HIS A 535 -21.68 -17.54 10.41
N THR A 536 -20.44 -17.80 10.83
CA THR A 536 -20.09 -18.92 11.72
C THR A 536 -20.15 -18.44 13.17
N THR A 537 -21.15 -18.91 13.92
CA THR A 537 -21.33 -18.55 15.36
C THR A 537 -20.45 -19.40 16.27
N ALA A 538 -20.29 -20.67 15.94
CA ALA A 538 -19.43 -21.65 16.61
C ALA A 538 -18.87 -22.61 15.55
N PRO A 539 -17.82 -23.40 15.84
CA PRO A 539 -17.38 -24.46 14.94
C PRO A 539 -18.57 -25.33 14.50
N MET A 540 -18.70 -25.58 13.19
CA MET A 540 -19.80 -26.30 12.55
C MET A 540 -21.20 -25.63 12.59
N ILE A 541 -21.41 -24.50 13.26
CA ILE A 541 -22.72 -23.80 13.29
C ILE A 541 -22.72 -22.57 12.37
N ARG A 542 -23.30 -22.72 11.18
CA ARG A 542 -23.54 -21.63 10.22
C ARG A 542 -24.96 -21.08 10.33
N ARG A 543 -25.11 -19.75 10.30
CA ARG A 543 -26.41 -19.07 10.40
C ARG A 543 -26.63 -18.07 9.25
N ILE A 544 -27.64 -18.34 8.42
CA ILE A 544 -28.14 -17.40 7.40
C ILE A 544 -28.73 -16.15 8.09
N SER A 545 -28.28 -14.97 7.68
CA SER A 545 -28.52 -13.67 8.33
C SER A 545 -29.21 -12.65 7.43
N GLY A 546 -29.24 -12.93 6.14
CA GLY A 546 -29.83 -12.10 5.11
C GLY A 546 -29.75 -12.77 3.75
N ILE A 547 -30.40 -12.16 2.76
CA ILE A 547 -30.23 -12.44 1.33
C ILE A 547 -29.74 -11.16 0.65
N ILE A 548 -28.84 -11.28 -0.33
CA ILE A 548 -28.49 -10.19 -1.23
C ILE A 548 -28.68 -10.64 -2.68
N THR A 549 -29.37 -9.83 -3.48
CA THR A 549 -29.66 -10.13 -4.90
C THR A 549 -28.77 -9.29 -5.81
N ARG A 550 -28.55 -9.77 -7.05
CA ARG A 550 -27.90 -9.00 -8.12
C ARG A 550 -28.55 -7.63 -8.31
N GLU A 551 -29.88 -7.61 -8.36
CA GLU A 551 -30.70 -6.39 -8.47
C GLU A 551 -30.43 -5.39 -7.32
N ALA A 552 -30.26 -5.86 -6.08
CA ALA A 552 -29.98 -4.99 -4.93
C ALA A 552 -28.59 -4.32 -5.04
N ILE A 553 -27.58 -5.04 -5.55
CA ILE A 553 -26.22 -4.50 -5.77
C ILE A 553 -26.26 -3.46 -6.90
N GLU A 554 -26.94 -3.76 -8.01
CA GLU A 554 -27.06 -2.84 -9.15
C GLU A 554 -27.87 -1.59 -8.79
N ASN A 555 -28.98 -1.73 -8.08
CA ASN A 555 -29.78 -0.61 -7.59
C ASN A 555 -29.00 0.27 -6.62
N TYR A 556 -28.16 -0.32 -5.74
CA TYR A 556 -27.27 0.43 -4.87
C TYR A 556 -26.24 1.24 -5.67
N TYR A 557 -25.64 0.66 -6.70
CA TYR A 557 -24.67 1.35 -7.56
C TYR A 557 -25.34 2.49 -8.38
N ARG A 558 -26.52 2.23 -8.96
CA ARG A 558 -27.28 3.23 -9.75
C ARG A 558 -27.71 4.44 -8.91
N ARG A 559 -28.14 4.25 -7.66
CA ARG A 559 -28.56 5.34 -6.75
C ARG A 559 -27.42 6.24 -6.24
N LYS A 560 -26.17 5.90 -6.54
CA LYS A 560 -24.97 6.59 -6.05
C LYS A 560 -24.18 7.32 -7.14
N ARG A 561 -24.65 7.22 -8.38
CA ARG A 561 -24.30 8.10 -9.50
C ARG A 561 -25.35 9.20 -9.60
#